data_AF-A0A3C1KKR5-F1
#
_entry.id   AF-A0A3C1KKR5-F1
#
_cell.length_a   1.000
_cell.length_b   1.000
_cell.length_c   1.000
_cell.angle_alpha   90.00
_cell.angle_beta   90.00
_cell.angle_gamma   90.00
#
_symmetry.space_group_name_H-M   'P 1'
#
loop_
_entity.id
_entity.type
_entity.pdbx_description
1 polymer ?
#
loop_
_entity_poly.entity_id
_entity_poly.type
_entity_poly.pdbx_seq_one_letter_code
_entity_poly.pdbx_strand_id
1 'polypeptide(L)'
;NAEAGNDPRHYDGAFALNNPENPFLDWSQIFVSYCTGDVHMGTAEREYTREDGTRFTIAHRGWANSSAALEYLFSSFPAPEHVVVSGGSAGALSSPLFAALIARHYNEAQITHFAGGAGGYRLPAPAALWQQWGVFAAFPDWYNARGETPDTLTMPDLYRLAADAAPGVRFHLFDHAYDAVQEDFLRMLGYPADLLPGLDANVAELQAEIPLLRSYVSPGEFHTLLRYSELYSRSTNDVRAVDWVRSIINGETVDDVHCTAPAGCRQ
;
A
#
# COMPACT_ATOMS: atom_id res chain seq x y z
N ASN A 1 17.41 2.77 -17.19
CA ASN A 1 16.96 1.37 -17.32
C ASN A 1 15.65 1.17 -16.58
N ALA A 2 14.51 1.31 -17.26
CA ALA A 2 13.18 1.08 -16.68
C ALA A 2 12.93 -0.40 -16.31
N GLU A 3 13.72 -1.32 -16.87
CA GLU A 3 13.65 -2.76 -16.59
C GLU A 3 14.16 -3.14 -15.18
N ALA A 4 15.16 -2.44 -14.65
CA ALA A 4 15.72 -2.76 -13.32
C ALA A 4 14.74 -2.42 -12.18
N GLY A 5 13.83 -1.46 -12.41
CA GLY A 5 12.90 -0.97 -11.40
C GLY A 5 11.68 -1.86 -11.19
N ASN A 6 11.47 -2.91 -12.00
CA ASN A 6 10.25 -3.74 -12.02
C ASN A 6 10.52 -5.26 -12.03
N ASP A 7 11.75 -5.69 -11.78
CA ASP A 7 12.11 -7.11 -11.68
C ASP A 7 12.42 -7.47 -10.21
N PRO A 8 11.55 -8.27 -9.55
CA PRO A 8 11.72 -8.57 -8.12
C PRO A 8 12.98 -9.37 -7.81
N ARG A 9 13.61 -10.00 -8.82
CA ARG A 9 14.86 -10.76 -8.63
C ARG A 9 16.07 -9.88 -8.30
N HIS A 10 15.95 -8.57 -8.50
CA HIS A 10 16.99 -7.59 -8.15
C HIS A 10 16.70 -6.83 -6.85
N TYR A 11 15.61 -7.19 -6.14
CA TYR A 11 15.26 -6.56 -4.87
C TYR A 11 15.83 -7.33 -3.66
N ASP A 12 15.79 -6.69 -2.51
CA ASP A 12 16.13 -7.26 -1.21
C ASP A 12 14.83 -7.47 -0.39
N GLY A 13 14.91 -7.53 0.94
CA GLY A 13 13.76 -7.70 1.82
C GLY A 13 13.05 -9.01 1.53
N ALA A 14 11.74 -8.98 1.35
CA ALA A 14 10.89 -10.13 1.05
C ALA A 14 11.33 -10.90 -0.20
N PHE A 15 12.07 -10.28 -1.12
CA PHE A 15 12.58 -10.90 -2.34
C PHE A 15 14.01 -11.47 -2.21
N ALA A 16 14.69 -11.25 -1.08
CA ALA A 16 16.00 -11.85 -0.80
C ALA A 16 15.85 -13.33 -0.43
N LEU A 17 15.73 -14.21 -1.43
CA LEU A 17 15.48 -15.65 -1.23
C LEU A 17 16.68 -16.43 -0.65
N ASN A 18 17.84 -15.78 -0.50
CA ASN A 18 19.03 -16.35 0.12
C ASN A 18 19.26 -15.85 1.55
N ASN A 19 18.42 -14.95 2.07
CA ASN A 19 18.52 -14.45 3.43
C ASN A 19 17.65 -15.31 4.37
N PRO A 20 18.24 -16.05 5.34
CA PRO A 20 17.49 -16.91 6.25
C PRO A 20 16.54 -16.15 7.19
N GLU A 21 16.69 -14.83 7.35
CA GLU A 21 15.76 -14.01 8.13
C GLU A 21 14.49 -13.64 7.36
N ASN A 22 14.45 -13.85 6.03
CA ASN A 22 13.30 -13.52 5.19
C ASN A 22 12.06 -14.31 5.65
N PRO A 23 10.98 -13.64 6.10
CA PRO A 23 9.81 -14.35 6.60
C PRO A 23 8.97 -14.98 5.47
N PHE A 24 9.30 -14.71 4.21
CA PHE A 24 8.57 -15.18 3.02
C PHE A 24 9.25 -16.35 2.28
N LEU A 25 10.28 -17.00 2.84
CA LEU A 25 11.03 -18.06 2.13
C LEU A 25 10.16 -19.24 1.67
N ASP A 26 9.17 -19.60 2.49
CA ASP A 26 8.27 -20.72 2.20
C ASP A 26 6.97 -20.27 1.50
N TRP A 27 6.86 -18.99 1.11
CA TRP A 27 5.69 -18.43 0.45
C TRP A 27 5.83 -18.44 -1.07
N SER A 28 4.71 -18.68 -1.75
CA SER A 28 4.61 -18.36 -3.19
C SER A 28 4.41 -16.86 -3.37
N GLN A 29 5.16 -16.23 -4.26
CA GLN A 29 5.14 -14.78 -4.47
C GLN A 29 4.64 -14.43 -5.88
N ILE A 30 3.62 -13.57 -5.94
CA ILE A 30 3.17 -12.92 -7.19
C ILE A 30 3.51 -11.44 -7.08
N PHE A 31 4.31 -10.95 -8.01
CA PHE A 31 4.71 -9.55 -8.06
C PHE A 31 4.02 -8.82 -9.21
N VAL A 32 3.35 -7.72 -8.92
CA VAL A 32 2.69 -6.87 -9.93
C VAL A 32 3.52 -5.61 -10.13
N SER A 33 4.22 -5.54 -11.28
CA SER A 33 5.00 -4.36 -11.64
C SER A 33 4.12 -3.12 -11.84
N TYR A 34 4.67 -1.94 -11.55
CA TYR A 34 3.95 -0.67 -11.70
C TYR A 34 4.53 0.16 -12.84
N CYS A 35 3.71 0.41 -13.86
CA CYS A 35 4.09 1.16 -15.06
C CYS A 35 3.00 2.12 -15.56
N THR A 36 1.90 2.24 -14.82
CA THR A 36 0.67 2.90 -15.29
C THR A 36 0.44 4.28 -14.68
N GLY A 37 1.17 4.66 -13.63
CA GLY A 37 1.10 6.01 -13.05
C GLY A 37 -0.26 6.37 -12.43
N ASP A 38 -1.05 5.37 -12.04
CA ASP A 38 -2.45 5.47 -11.60
C ASP A 38 -2.76 4.65 -10.34
N VAL A 39 -1.73 4.40 -9.53
CA VAL A 39 -1.75 3.64 -8.27
C VAL A 39 -2.41 2.27 -8.40
N HIS A 40 -2.29 1.62 -9.57
CA HIS A 40 -2.91 0.33 -9.91
C HIS A 40 -4.44 0.34 -10.03
N MET A 41 -5.09 1.49 -10.03
CA MET A 41 -6.57 1.58 -10.06
C MET A 41 -7.12 2.22 -11.33
N GLY A 42 -6.25 2.74 -12.21
CA GLY A 42 -6.70 3.44 -13.40
C GLY A 42 -7.34 2.53 -14.46
N THR A 43 -8.26 3.14 -15.22
CA THR A 43 -8.90 2.56 -16.41
C THR A 43 -8.79 3.45 -17.64
N ALA A 44 -8.19 4.62 -17.49
CA ALA A 44 -8.15 5.66 -18.50
C ALA A 44 -6.93 5.57 -19.43
N GLU A 45 -7.04 6.27 -20.56
CA GLU A 45 -5.92 6.63 -21.40
C GLU A 45 -5.89 8.16 -21.52
N ARG A 46 -4.70 8.76 -21.39
CA ARG A 46 -4.54 10.21 -21.35
C ARG A 46 -3.36 10.65 -22.21
N GLU A 47 -3.59 11.68 -23.02
CA GLU A 47 -2.55 12.36 -23.79
C GLU A 47 -1.93 13.47 -22.94
N TYR A 48 -0.62 13.51 -22.91
CA TYR A 48 0.21 14.48 -22.20
C TYR A 48 1.06 15.24 -23.22
N THR A 49 1.36 16.49 -22.90
CA THR A 49 2.25 17.34 -23.70
C THR A 49 3.53 17.58 -22.91
N ARG A 50 4.68 17.29 -23.52
CA ARG A 50 6.00 17.61 -22.97
C ARG A 50 6.28 19.11 -23.06
N GLU A 51 7.32 19.57 -22.38
CA GLU A 51 7.75 20.97 -22.44
C GLU A 51 8.10 21.44 -23.86
N ASP A 52 8.61 20.54 -24.72
CA ASP A 52 8.92 20.82 -26.13
C ASP A 52 7.70 20.81 -27.06
N GLY A 53 6.49 20.63 -26.51
CA GLY A 53 5.22 20.59 -27.24
C GLY A 53 4.90 19.23 -27.88
N THR A 54 5.78 18.24 -27.80
CA THR A 54 5.49 16.89 -28.30
C THR A 54 4.47 16.19 -27.41
N ARG A 55 3.57 15.42 -28.03
CA ARG A 55 2.52 14.69 -27.32
C ARG A 55 2.87 13.23 -27.16
N PHE A 56 2.48 12.66 -26.03
CA PHE A 56 2.60 11.24 -25.75
C PHE A 56 1.42 10.77 -24.92
N THR A 57 1.05 9.50 -25.08
CA THR A 57 -0.08 8.90 -24.37
C THR A 57 0.42 8.00 -23.26
N ILE A 58 -0.17 8.11 -22.08
CA ILE A 58 0.00 7.12 -21.01
C ILE A 58 -1.29 6.32 -20.89
N ALA A 59 -1.15 5.00 -20.90
CA ALA A 59 -2.22 4.06 -20.60
C ALA A 59 -2.28 3.86 -19.07
N HIS A 60 -3.16 4.62 -18.40
CA HIS A 60 -3.52 4.41 -16.99
C HIS A 60 -4.45 3.20 -16.88
N ARG A 61 -3.88 2.00 -17.08
CA ARG A 61 -4.60 0.71 -17.08
C ARG A 61 -4.20 -0.18 -15.92
N GLY A 62 -3.89 0.42 -14.77
CA GLY A 62 -3.50 -0.27 -13.56
C GLY A 62 -4.52 -1.33 -13.14
N TRP A 63 -5.82 -1.04 -13.26
CA TRP A 63 -6.87 -1.99 -12.91
C TRP A 63 -6.82 -3.26 -13.77
N ALA A 64 -6.59 -3.12 -15.08
CA ALA A 64 -6.49 -4.26 -15.99
C ALA A 64 -5.26 -5.12 -15.67
N ASN A 65 -4.12 -4.49 -15.36
CA ASN A 65 -2.90 -5.19 -14.98
C ASN A 65 -3.09 -5.96 -13.66
N SER A 66 -3.68 -5.32 -12.65
CA SER A 66 -3.96 -5.97 -11.37
C SER A 66 -5.00 -7.08 -11.50
N SER A 67 -6.04 -6.89 -12.33
CA SER A 67 -7.05 -7.92 -12.59
C SER A 67 -6.45 -9.17 -13.24
N ALA A 68 -5.54 -9.02 -14.19
CA ALA A 68 -4.83 -10.15 -14.79
C ALA A 68 -3.97 -10.91 -13.76
N ALA A 69 -3.33 -10.20 -12.83
CA ALA A 69 -2.59 -10.83 -11.74
C ALA A 69 -3.52 -11.57 -10.75
N LEU A 70 -4.71 -11.02 -10.46
CA LEU A 70 -5.72 -11.69 -9.65
C LEU A 70 -6.25 -12.95 -10.35
N GLU A 71 -6.52 -12.90 -11.66
CA GLU A 71 -6.92 -14.09 -12.43
C GLU A 71 -5.84 -15.19 -12.38
N TYR A 72 -4.57 -14.81 -12.48
CA TYR A 72 -3.46 -15.75 -12.32
C TYR A 72 -3.39 -16.32 -10.89
N LEU A 73 -3.55 -15.48 -9.86
CA LEU A 73 -3.63 -15.92 -8.46
C LEU A 73 -4.76 -16.94 -8.26
N PHE A 74 -5.97 -16.62 -8.69
CA PHE A 74 -7.18 -17.43 -8.50
C PHE A 74 -7.12 -18.77 -9.25
N SER A 75 -6.49 -18.79 -10.43
CA SER A 75 -6.31 -20.03 -11.18
C SER A 75 -5.16 -20.90 -10.65
N SER A 76 -4.09 -20.29 -10.13
CA SER A 76 -2.91 -21.02 -9.66
C SER A 76 -3.07 -21.58 -8.25
N PHE A 77 -3.84 -20.90 -7.40
CA PHE A 77 -4.01 -21.24 -5.98
C PHE A 77 -5.51 -21.34 -5.64
N PRO A 78 -6.23 -22.38 -6.04
CA PRO A 78 -7.69 -22.41 -5.92
C PRO A 78 -8.23 -22.42 -4.47
N ALA A 79 -7.43 -22.83 -3.49
CA ALA A 79 -7.82 -22.90 -2.08
C ALA A 79 -6.61 -22.66 -1.16
N PRO A 80 -6.05 -21.43 -1.11
CA PRO A 80 -4.96 -21.12 -0.22
C PRO A 80 -5.49 -20.97 1.22
N GLU A 81 -4.72 -21.43 2.20
CA GLU A 81 -5.08 -21.21 3.62
C GLU A 81 -4.79 -19.78 4.07
N HIS A 82 -3.71 -19.19 3.54
CA HIS A 82 -3.24 -17.85 3.89
C HIS A 82 -2.88 -17.07 2.64
N VAL A 83 -3.27 -15.80 2.58
CA VAL A 83 -2.84 -14.86 1.53
C VAL A 83 -2.41 -13.55 2.17
N VAL A 84 -1.18 -13.13 1.89
CA VAL A 84 -0.68 -11.81 2.25
C VAL A 84 -0.78 -10.90 1.03
N VAL A 85 -1.49 -9.79 1.18
CA VAL A 85 -1.63 -8.77 0.15
C VAL A 85 -0.83 -7.55 0.58
N SER A 86 0.16 -7.18 -0.23
CA SER A 86 1.05 -6.09 0.12
C SER A 86 1.27 -5.09 -0.99
N GLY A 87 1.50 -3.84 -0.60
CA GLY A 87 1.92 -2.77 -1.49
C GLY A 87 2.89 -1.81 -0.80
N GLY A 88 3.84 -1.30 -1.58
CA GLY A 88 4.71 -0.19 -1.16
C GLY A 88 4.44 1.05 -2.01
N SER A 89 4.57 2.24 -1.43
CA SER A 89 4.44 3.51 -2.17
C SER A 89 3.07 3.62 -2.86
N ALA A 90 3.02 3.84 -4.17
CA ALA A 90 1.78 3.82 -4.96
C ALA A 90 0.92 2.55 -4.75
N GLY A 91 1.54 1.39 -4.55
CA GLY A 91 0.81 0.14 -4.26
C GLY A 91 0.23 0.11 -2.84
N ALA A 92 0.80 0.85 -1.89
CA ALA A 92 0.28 0.93 -0.53
C ALA A 92 -1.11 1.58 -0.50
N LEU A 93 -1.38 2.54 -1.40
CA LEU A 93 -2.70 3.17 -1.53
C LEU A 93 -3.80 2.19 -1.97
N SER A 94 -3.55 1.34 -2.97
CA SER A 94 -4.58 0.48 -3.56
C SER A 94 -4.63 -0.94 -3.02
N SER A 95 -3.56 -1.42 -2.39
CA SER A 95 -3.50 -2.76 -1.78
C SER A 95 -4.63 -3.06 -0.77
N PRO A 96 -5.18 -2.12 0.03
CA PRO A 96 -6.34 -2.42 0.88
C PRO A 96 -7.54 -2.88 0.05
N LEU A 97 -7.82 -2.21 -1.08
CA LEU A 97 -8.86 -2.63 -2.00
C LEU A 97 -8.51 -4.01 -2.58
N PHE A 98 -7.30 -4.24 -3.11
CA PHE A 98 -6.99 -5.57 -3.64
C PHE A 98 -7.10 -6.69 -2.59
N ALA A 99 -6.83 -6.40 -1.31
CA ALA A 99 -7.06 -7.35 -0.22
C ALA A 99 -8.54 -7.70 -0.04
N ALA A 100 -9.45 -6.72 -0.13
CA ALA A 100 -10.87 -6.96 -0.08
C ALA A 100 -11.40 -7.77 -1.30
N LEU A 101 -10.85 -7.56 -2.50
CA LEU A 101 -11.19 -8.37 -3.69
C LEU A 101 -10.81 -9.84 -3.47
N ILE A 102 -9.61 -10.05 -2.96
CA ILE A 102 -9.08 -11.39 -2.68
C ILE A 102 -9.90 -12.07 -1.56
N ALA A 103 -10.24 -11.36 -0.48
CA ALA A 103 -11.06 -11.88 0.60
C ALA A 103 -12.46 -12.29 0.17
N ARG A 104 -13.06 -11.57 -0.78
CA ARG A 104 -14.36 -11.95 -1.34
C ARG A 104 -14.29 -13.15 -2.27
N HIS A 105 -13.13 -13.40 -2.89
CA HIS A 105 -12.91 -14.59 -3.71
C HIS A 105 -12.60 -15.82 -2.84
N TYR A 106 -11.66 -15.71 -1.89
CA TYR A 106 -11.29 -16.76 -0.96
C TYR A 106 -11.95 -16.56 0.40
N ASN A 107 -13.20 -16.98 0.51
CA ASN A 107 -14.00 -16.82 1.74
C ASN A 107 -13.52 -17.65 2.95
N GLU A 108 -12.78 -18.74 2.72
CA GLU A 108 -12.21 -19.59 3.78
C GLU A 108 -10.75 -19.22 4.13
N ALA A 109 -10.08 -18.41 3.31
CA ALA A 109 -8.67 -18.08 3.50
C ALA A 109 -8.49 -16.96 4.54
N GLN A 110 -7.39 -17.01 5.28
CA GLN A 110 -6.95 -15.89 6.10
C GLN A 110 -6.27 -14.84 5.23
N ILE A 111 -6.87 -13.65 5.17
CA ILE A 111 -6.33 -12.54 4.38
C ILE A 111 -5.67 -11.52 5.31
N THR A 112 -4.36 -11.38 5.17
CA THR A 112 -3.56 -10.37 5.86
C THR A 112 -3.15 -9.30 4.86
N HIS A 113 -3.39 -8.04 5.20
CA HIS A 113 -2.94 -6.88 4.43
C HIS A 113 -1.76 -6.20 5.14
N PHE A 114 -0.74 -5.82 4.38
CA PHE A 114 0.39 -4.98 4.83
C PHE A 114 0.70 -3.93 3.77
N ALA A 115 0.65 -2.65 4.12
CA ALA A 115 1.05 -1.57 3.21
C ALA A 115 2.09 -0.65 3.82
N GLY A 116 3.08 -0.25 3.02
CA GLY A 116 4.22 0.57 3.46
C GLY A 116 4.38 1.88 2.68
N GLY A 117 4.44 3.03 3.36
CA GLY A 117 4.81 4.31 2.75
C GLY A 117 3.67 5.05 2.04
N ALA A 118 2.50 5.13 2.67
CA ALA A 118 1.35 5.88 2.15
C ALA A 118 0.35 6.35 3.23
N GLY A 119 0.58 6.02 4.50
CA GLY A 119 -0.29 6.39 5.62
C GLY A 119 -0.27 7.88 5.94
N GLY A 120 0.78 8.60 5.52
CA GLY A 120 0.98 10.02 5.83
C GLY A 120 0.26 10.98 4.90
N TYR A 121 -0.40 10.50 3.83
CA TYR A 121 -1.15 11.36 2.92
C TYR A 121 -2.42 11.93 3.57
N ARG A 122 -2.28 13.10 4.20
CA ARG A 122 -3.38 13.87 4.79
C ARG A 122 -3.63 15.16 4.01
N LEU A 123 -4.46 15.05 2.98
CA LEU A 123 -4.87 16.12 2.08
C LEU A 123 -6.34 15.95 1.68
N PRO A 124 -7.03 16.98 1.16
CA PRO A 124 -8.34 16.83 0.54
C PRO A 124 -8.36 15.76 -0.55
N ALA A 125 -9.54 15.24 -0.88
CA ALA A 125 -9.72 14.26 -1.94
C ALA A 125 -9.04 14.74 -3.24
N PRO A 126 -8.10 13.98 -3.82
CA PRO A 126 -7.38 14.38 -5.02
C PRO A 126 -8.24 14.12 -6.27
N ALA A 127 -9.41 14.77 -6.35
CA ALA A 127 -10.45 14.53 -7.35
C ALA A 127 -9.92 14.56 -8.79
N ALA A 128 -9.05 15.52 -9.09
CA ALA A 128 -8.43 15.64 -10.40
C ALA A 128 -7.64 14.37 -10.79
N LEU A 129 -6.90 13.76 -9.86
CA LEU A 129 -6.16 12.52 -10.11
C LEU A 129 -7.13 11.35 -10.32
N TRP A 130 -8.12 11.20 -9.44
CA TRP A 130 -9.12 10.14 -9.57
C TRP A 130 -9.87 10.18 -10.90
N GLN A 131 -10.25 11.38 -11.36
CA GLN A 131 -10.89 11.59 -12.66
C GLN A 131 -9.92 11.38 -13.82
N GLN A 132 -8.69 11.87 -13.69
CA GLN A 132 -7.66 11.72 -14.71
C GLN A 132 -7.32 10.25 -14.96
N TRP A 133 -7.25 9.44 -13.91
CA TRP A 133 -6.96 8.01 -14.01
C TRP A 133 -8.21 7.14 -14.27
N GLY A 134 -9.42 7.68 -14.05
CA GLY A 134 -10.66 6.93 -14.25
C GLY A 134 -10.91 5.87 -13.16
N VAL A 135 -10.45 6.11 -11.94
CA VAL A 135 -10.43 5.12 -10.84
C VAL A 135 -11.81 4.49 -10.56
N PHE A 136 -12.85 5.32 -10.47
CA PHE A 136 -14.19 4.87 -10.10
C PHE A 136 -14.87 3.99 -11.15
N ALA A 137 -14.44 4.05 -12.42
CA ALA A 137 -15.09 3.32 -13.50
C ALA A 137 -14.94 1.79 -13.40
N ALA A 138 -13.94 1.32 -12.66
CA ALA A 138 -13.66 -0.09 -12.44
C ALA A 138 -14.11 -0.62 -11.08
N PHE A 139 -14.48 0.26 -10.15
CA PHE A 139 -14.88 -0.17 -8.81
C PHE A 139 -16.20 -0.97 -8.91
N PRO A 140 -16.23 -2.23 -8.46
CA PRO A 140 -17.50 -2.92 -8.28
C PRO A 140 -18.40 -2.12 -7.33
N ASP A 141 -19.72 -2.16 -7.56
CA ASP A 141 -20.69 -1.37 -6.77
C ASP A 141 -20.55 -1.58 -5.25
N TRP A 142 -20.15 -2.80 -4.84
CA TRP A 142 -19.96 -3.14 -3.43
C TRP A 142 -18.72 -2.50 -2.79
N TYR A 143 -17.76 -1.98 -3.56
CA TYR A 143 -16.58 -1.32 -3.00
C TYR A 143 -16.93 0.00 -2.33
N ASN A 144 -17.89 0.69 -2.91
CA ASN A 144 -18.19 2.06 -2.59
C ASN A 144 -19.55 2.18 -1.88
N ALA A 145 -19.76 1.33 -0.87
CA ALA A 145 -20.99 1.35 -0.08
C ALA A 145 -21.23 2.69 0.62
N ARG A 146 -20.15 3.46 0.87
CA ARG A 146 -20.19 4.82 1.43
C ARG A 146 -20.66 5.88 0.43
N GLY A 147 -20.76 5.56 -0.86
CA GLY A 147 -21.19 6.50 -1.89
C GLY A 147 -20.17 7.60 -2.17
N GLU A 148 -18.88 7.31 -1.98
CA GLU A 148 -17.80 8.25 -2.26
C GLU A 148 -17.78 8.63 -3.74
N THR A 149 -17.32 9.84 -4.00
CA THR A 149 -17.12 10.40 -5.33
C THR A 149 -15.66 10.80 -5.48
N PRO A 150 -15.18 11.15 -6.69
CA PRO A 150 -13.85 11.73 -6.83
C PRO A 150 -13.59 12.91 -5.89
N ASP A 151 -14.62 13.70 -5.59
CA ASP A 151 -14.54 14.89 -4.75
C ASP A 151 -14.55 14.61 -3.23
N THR A 152 -14.85 13.37 -2.82
CA THR A 152 -14.96 13.00 -1.40
C THR A 152 -13.98 11.91 -0.98
N LEU A 153 -13.56 11.03 -1.89
CA LEU A 153 -12.64 9.94 -1.59
C LEU A 153 -11.22 10.46 -1.29
N THR A 154 -10.84 10.49 -0.02
CA THR A 154 -9.46 10.73 0.41
C THR A 154 -8.61 9.48 0.29
N MET A 155 -7.28 9.64 0.34
CA MET A 155 -6.38 8.47 0.27
C MET A 155 -6.57 7.49 1.44
N PRO A 156 -6.73 7.93 2.71
CA PRO A 156 -7.06 7.02 3.82
C PRO A 156 -8.40 6.29 3.66
N ASP A 157 -9.39 6.87 2.96
CA ASP A 157 -10.70 6.23 2.77
C ASP A 157 -10.61 4.91 1.99
N LEU A 158 -9.52 4.66 1.25
CA LEU A 158 -9.29 3.37 0.58
C LEU A 158 -9.23 2.20 1.59
N TYR A 159 -8.72 2.44 2.81
CA TYR A 159 -8.80 1.45 3.90
C TYR A 159 -10.23 1.27 4.41
N ARG A 160 -10.99 2.36 4.54
CA ARG A 160 -12.38 2.32 5.04
C ARG A 160 -13.28 1.55 4.06
N LEU A 161 -13.17 1.84 2.76
CA LEU A 161 -13.87 1.11 1.71
C LEU A 161 -13.52 -0.39 1.73
N ALA A 162 -12.24 -0.72 1.89
CA ALA A 162 -11.79 -2.11 1.98
C ALA A 162 -12.35 -2.84 3.21
N ALA A 163 -12.29 -2.20 4.38
CA ALA A 163 -12.75 -2.77 5.65
C ALA A 163 -14.27 -2.99 5.66
N ASP A 164 -15.05 -2.04 5.11
CA ASP A 164 -16.49 -2.20 4.95
C ASP A 164 -16.83 -3.37 4.00
N ALA A 165 -16.08 -3.51 2.91
CA ALA A 165 -16.31 -4.52 1.88
C ALA A 165 -15.88 -5.94 2.30
N ALA A 166 -14.89 -6.05 3.18
CA ALA A 166 -14.29 -7.31 3.62
C ALA A 166 -13.80 -7.22 5.09
N PRO A 167 -14.72 -7.31 6.08
CA PRO A 167 -14.39 -7.12 7.50
C PRO A 167 -13.48 -8.22 8.09
N GLY A 168 -13.27 -9.33 7.38
CA GLY A 168 -12.35 -10.41 7.79
C GLY A 168 -10.88 -10.13 7.48
N VAL A 169 -10.56 -9.09 6.69
CA VAL A 169 -9.18 -8.72 6.36
C VAL A 169 -8.50 -8.10 7.58
N ARG A 170 -7.26 -8.52 7.86
CA ARG A 170 -6.42 -7.92 8.92
C ARG A 170 -5.48 -6.88 8.33
N PHE A 171 -5.73 -5.61 8.59
CA PHE A 171 -5.00 -4.49 8.00
C PHE A 171 -3.77 -4.07 8.83
N HIS A 172 -2.64 -3.90 8.16
CA HIS A 172 -1.40 -3.43 8.76
C HIS A 172 -0.81 -2.30 7.93
N LEU A 173 -0.35 -1.26 8.62
CA LEU A 173 0.24 -0.07 8.03
C LEU A 173 1.67 0.09 8.54
N PHE A 174 2.62 0.26 7.65
CA PHE A 174 3.99 0.62 7.99
C PHE A 174 4.31 1.99 7.40
N ASP A 175 4.93 2.84 8.19
CA ASP A 175 5.40 4.12 7.68
C ASP A 175 6.65 4.64 8.38
N HIS A 176 7.36 5.51 7.70
CA HIS A 176 8.42 6.30 8.32
C HIS A 176 7.85 7.65 8.73
N ALA A 177 8.21 8.11 9.93
CA ALA A 177 7.68 9.32 10.54
C ALA A 177 7.80 10.56 9.66
N TYR A 178 8.86 10.64 8.84
CA TYR A 178 9.12 11.75 7.93
C TYR A 178 9.47 11.22 6.53
N ASP A 179 8.77 10.19 6.05
CA ASP A 179 9.00 9.60 4.73
C ASP A 179 9.13 10.68 3.64
N ALA A 180 10.36 10.84 3.13
CA ALA A 180 10.71 11.95 2.26
C ALA A 180 9.94 11.93 0.93
N VAL A 181 9.55 10.74 0.46
CA VAL A 181 8.79 10.60 -0.78
C VAL A 181 7.35 11.07 -0.57
N GLN A 182 6.75 10.75 0.57
CA GLN A 182 5.41 11.26 0.88
C GLN A 182 5.41 12.78 1.08
N GLU A 183 6.39 13.34 1.79
CA GLU A 183 6.53 14.80 1.94
C GLU A 183 6.73 15.49 0.58
N ASP A 184 7.51 14.90 -0.32
CA ASP A 184 7.71 15.42 -1.68
C ASP A 184 6.43 15.39 -2.52
N PHE A 185 5.65 14.31 -2.45
CA PHE A 185 4.37 14.23 -3.14
C PHE A 185 3.34 15.20 -2.56
N LEU A 186 3.28 15.34 -1.23
CA LEU A 186 2.43 16.32 -0.56
C LEU A 186 2.77 17.75 -1.04
N ARG A 187 4.06 18.08 -1.12
CA ARG A 187 4.53 19.36 -1.69
C ARG A 187 4.13 19.53 -3.15
N MET A 188 4.30 18.50 -3.99
CA MET A 188 3.92 18.54 -5.41
C MET A 188 2.41 18.72 -5.60
N LEU A 189 1.60 18.17 -4.70
CA LEU A 189 0.15 18.31 -4.69
C LEU A 189 -0.34 19.63 -4.08
N GLY A 190 0.58 20.48 -3.61
CA GLY A 190 0.25 21.80 -3.04
C GLY A 190 -0.08 21.79 -1.55
N TYR A 191 0.24 20.70 -0.85
CA TYR A 191 -0.03 20.50 0.58
C TYR A 191 1.26 20.17 1.37
N PRO A 192 2.33 20.97 1.29
CA PRO A 192 3.57 20.67 2.01
C PRO A 192 3.31 20.60 3.53
N ALA A 193 3.78 19.53 4.17
CA ALA A 193 3.64 19.29 5.60
C ALA A 193 4.81 18.43 6.10
N ASP A 194 5.18 18.60 7.38
CA ASP A 194 5.89 17.55 8.11
C ASP A 194 4.95 16.34 8.22
N LEU A 195 5.41 15.15 7.87
CA LEU A 195 4.53 14.00 7.70
C LEU A 195 3.92 13.49 9.02
N LEU A 196 4.72 13.41 10.09
CA LEU A 196 4.37 12.71 11.33
C LEU A 196 3.02 13.14 11.93
N PRO A 197 2.70 14.43 12.14
CA PRO A 197 1.41 14.80 12.73
C PRO A 197 0.20 14.36 11.89
N GLY A 198 0.35 14.36 10.55
CA GLY A 198 -0.69 13.91 9.64
C GLY A 198 -0.83 12.39 9.62
N LEU A 199 0.30 11.68 9.64
CA LEU A 199 0.36 10.23 9.77
C LEU A 199 -0.31 9.76 11.07
N ASP A 200 0.03 10.34 12.22
CA ASP A 200 -0.54 9.99 13.53
C ASP A 200 -2.05 10.17 13.54
N ALA A 201 -2.53 11.28 12.99
CA ALA A 201 -3.96 11.57 12.92
C ALA A 201 -4.68 10.60 11.98
N ASN A 202 -4.09 10.27 10.82
CA ASN A 202 -4.66 9.28 9.89
C ASN A 202 -4.74 7.88 10.54
N VAL A 203 -3.67 7.45 11.21
CA VAL A 203 -3.65 6.14 11.91
C VAL A 203 -4.70 6.10 13.01
N ALA A 204 -4.78 7.13 13.85
CA ALA A 204 -5.77 7.19 14.93
C ALA A 204 -7.21 7.14 14.41
N GLU A 205 -7.52 7.88 13.34
CA GLU A 205 -8.85 7.88 12.71
C GLU A 205 -9.18 6.53 12.07
N LEU A 206 -8.22 5.90 11.38
CA LEU A 206 -8.41 4.58 10.80
C LEU A 206 -8.62 3.51 11.88
N GLN A 207 -7.86 3.54 12.98
CA GLN A 207 -8.02 2.60 14.09
C GLN A 207 -9.35 2.77 14.84
N ALA A 208 -9.92 3.98 14.86
CA ALA A 208 -11.24 4.22 15.44
C ALA A 208 -12.35 3.50 14.66
N GLU A 209 -12.21 3.37 13.33
CA GLU A 209 -13.18 2.71 12.45
C GLU A 209 -12.83 1.25 12.14
N ILE A 210 -11.54 0.89 12.21
CA ILE A 210 -10.98 -0.43 11.92
C ILE A 210 -10.18 -0.89 13.16
N PRO A 211 -10.83 -1.37 14.24
CA PRO A 211 -10.17 -1.57 15.54
C PRO A 211 -9.04 -2.61 15.56
N LEU A 212 -8.98 -3.49 14.56
CA LEU A 212 -7.93 -4.48 14.39
C LEU A 212 -6.77 -4.00 13.50
N LEU A 213 -6.85 -2.78 12.97
CA LEU A 213 -5.73 -2.18 12.24
C LEU A 213 -4.56 -1.95 13.20
N ARG A 214 -3.37 -2.39 12.78
CA ARG A 214 -2.12 -2.15 13.50
C ARG A 214 -1.14 -1.38 12.64
N SER A 215 -0.30 -0.59 13.30
CA SER A 215 0.64 0.31 12.68
C SER A 215 2.05 0.11 13.20
N TYR A 216 3.02 0.32 12.33
CA TYR A 216 4.43 0.45 12.67
C TYR A 216 4.92 1.78 12.10
N VAL A 217 5.10 2.77 12.97
CA VAL A 217 5.68 4.08 12.65
C VAL A 217 7.15 4.11 13.08
N SER A 218 8.02 3.90 12.10
CA SER A 218 9.47 3.92 12.25
C SER A 218 10.02 5.36 12.25
N PRO A 219 11.12 5.67 12.97
CA PRO A 219 11.77 6.97 12.84
C PRO A 219 12.49 7.11 11.48
N GLY A 220 12.75 8.35 11.06
CA GLY A 220 13.54 8.70 9.88
C GLY A 220 12.70 8.97 8.62
N GLU A 221 13.39 9.03 7.49
CA GLU A 221 12.86 9.56 6.21
C GLU A 221 12.80 8.54 5.07
N PHE A 222 13.15 7.28 5.35
CA PHE A 222 13.18 6.21 4.34
C PHE A 222 11.79 5.92 3.76
N HIS A 223 11.72 5.27 2.59
CA HIS A 223 10.45 5.02 1.91
C HIS A 223 10.16 3.52 1.74
N THR A 224 8.99 3.09 2.24
CA THR A 224 8.51 1.68 2.24
C THR A 224 9.37 0.73 3.11
N LEU A 225 9.22 -0.59 2.93
CA LEU A 225 9.94 -1.61 3.72
C LEU A 225 10.30 -2.87 2.92
N LEU A 226 9.29 -3.60 2.40
CA LEU A 226 9.45 -5.01 2.04
C LEU A 226 10.40 -5.32 0.87
N ARG A 227 10.76 -4.34 0.03
CA ARG A 227 11.68 -4.56 -1.10
C ARG A 227 13.14 -4.25 -0.78
N TYR A 228 13.43 -3.92 0.47
CA TYR A 228 14.70 -3.35 0.90
C TYR A 228 15.27 -4.08 2.13
N SER A 229 16.60 -3.97 2.29
CA SER A 229 17.34 -4.54 3.42
C SER A 229 16.90 -3.98 4.78
N GLU A 230 16.25 -2.82 4.74
CA GLU A 230 15.62 -2.09 5.83
C GLU A 230 14.60 -2.96 6.58
N LEU A 231 13.99 -3.95 5.91
CA LEU A 231 13.18 -4.97 6.57
C LEU A 231 13.95 -5.63 7.74
N TYR A 232 15.22 -5.97 7.54
CA TYR A 232 16.04 -6.72 8.48
C TYR A 232 16.76 -5.86 9.51
N SER A 233 17.18 -4.65 9.11
CA SER A 233 18.00 -3.77 9.92
C SER A 233 17.17 -2.81 10.79
N ARG A 234 15.91 -2.53 10.41
CA ARG A 234 15.09 -1.56 11.13
C ARG A 234 14.55 -2.12 12.45
N SER A 235 14.66 -1.31 13.50
CA SER A 235 14.08 -1.54 14.81
C SER A 235 13.52 -0.24 15.38
N THR A 236 12.43 -0.31 16.14
CA THR A 236 11.79 0.84 16.79
C THR A 236 11.24 0.37 18.13
N ASN A 237 11.66 1.04 19.21
CA ASN A 237 11.38 0.64 20.60
C ASN A 237 11.62 -0.87 20.83
N ASP A 238 12.79 -1.35 20.42
CA ASP A 238 13.23 -2.75 20.55
C ASP A 238 12.39 -3.79 19.76
N VAL A 239 11.44 -3.35 18.93
CA VAL A 239 10.72 -4.22 17.99
C VAL A 239 11.38 -4.12 16.62
N ARG A 240 11.92 -5.24 16.11
CA ARG A 240 12.46 -5.30 14.75
C ARG A 240 11.33 -5.36 13.72
N ALA A 241 11.49 -4.64 12.62
CA ALA A 241 10.50 -4.63 11.54
C ALA A 241 10.30 -6.03 10.94
N VAL A 242 11.37 -6.81 10.73
CA VAL A 242 11.26 -8.20 10.24
C VAL A 242 10.49 -9.11 11.18
N ASP A 243 10.64 -8.94 12.49
CA ASP A 243 9.95 -9.79 13.47
C ASP A 243 8.47 -9.42 13.56
N TRP A 244 8.16 -8.11 13.52
CA TRP A 244 6.78 -7.63 13.42
C TRP A 244 6.09 -8.13 12.13
N VAL A 245 6.78 -8.04 10.98
CA VAL A 245 6.28 -8.58 9.70
C VAL A 245 6.08 -10.10 9.78
N ARG A 246 7.01 -10.84 10.40
CA ARG A 246 6.88 -12.29 10.57
C ARG A 246 5.64 -12.65 11.39
N SER A 247 5.39 -11.94 12.49
CA SER A 247 4.22 -12.17 13.33
C SER A 247 2.91 -11.90 12.58
N ILE A 248 2.79 -10.80 11.85
CA ILE A 248 1.54 -10.47 11.13
C ILE A 248 1.21 -11.49 10.03
N ILE A 249 2.21 -11.97 9.28
CA ILE A 249 1.96 -12.90 8.16
C ILE A 249 1.65 -14.31 8.66
N ASN A 250 2.09 -14.65 9.87
CA ASN A 250 1.74 -15.89 10.57
C ASN A 250 0.40 -15.81 11.31
N GLY A 251 -0.33 -14.69 11.18
CA GLY A 251 -1.63 -14.51 11.82
C GLY A 251 -1.54 -14.25 13.33
N GLU A 252 -0.38 -13.88 13.85
CA GLU A 252 -0.22 -13.53 15.26
C GLU A 252 -0.84 -12.14 15.54
N THR A 253 -1.11 -11.86 16.81
CA THR A 253 -1.50 -10.51 17.25
C THR A 253 -0.24 -9.71 17.52
N VAL A 254 -0.19 -8.49 16.99
CA VAL A 254 0.89 -7.54 17.23
C VAL A 254 0.33 -6.27 17.86
N ASP A 255 1.18 -5.60 18.64
CA ASP A 255 0.91 -4.25 19.12
C ASP A 255 1.35 -3.21 18.08
N ASP A 256 0.83 -1.99 18.23
CA ASP A 256 1.33 -0.84 17.50
C ASP A 256 2.77 -0.52 17.92
N VAL A 257 3.59 -0.17 16.94
CA VAL A 257 4.96 0.29 17.15
C VAL A 257 5.05 1.74 16.71
N HIS A 258 5.61 2.60 17.54
CA HIS A 258 5.68 4.03 17.23
C HIS A 258 6.97 4.66 17.78
N CYS A 259 7.73 5.36 16.95
CA CYS A 259 8.90 6.12 17.41
C CYS A 259 8.54 7.10 18.54
N THR A 260 9.38 7.22 19.56
CA THR A 260 9.07 8.05 20.73
C THR A 260 9.60 9.48 20.57
N ALA A 261 8.71 10.48 20.77
CA ALA A 261 8.94 11.93 20.67
C ALA A 261 9.36 12.45 19.27
N PRO A 262 8.90 13.64 18.83
CA PRO A 262 9.18 14.14 17.46
C PRO A 262 10.67 14.21 17.08
N ALA A 263 11.55 14.55 18.04
CA ALA A 263 13.00 14.59 17.84
C ALA A 263 13.66 13.20 17.80
N GLY A 264 13.06 12.19 18.43
CA GLY A 264 13.47 10.79 18.30
C GLY A 264 12.96 10.17 16.99
N CYS A 265 11.79 10.62 16.53
CA CYS A 265 11.20 10.20 15.26
C CYS A 265 11.92 10.72 14.02
N ARG A 266 12.70 11.80 14.10
CA ARG A 266 13.41 12.36 12.94
C ARG A 266 14.79 11.72 12.70
N GLN A 267 15.27 10.90 13.64
CA GLN A 267 16.58 10.22 13.59
C GLN A 267 16.57 8.93 12.77
#